data_AF-A0AAW1NU02-F1
#
_entry.id   AF-A0AAW1NU02-F1
#
_cell.length_a   1.000
_cell.length_b   1.000
_cell.length_c   1.000
_cell.angle_alpha   90.00
_cell.angle_beta   90.00
_cell.angle_gamma   90.00
#
_symmetry.space_group_name_H-M   'P 1'
#
loop_
_entity.id
_entity.type
_entity.pdbx_description
1 polymer ?
#
loop_
_entity_poly.entity_id
_entity_poly.type
_entity_poly.pdbx_seq_one_letter_code
_entity_poly.pdbx_strand_id
1 'polypeptide(L)'
;MDASFKEELLSHLSDSGALHTLKERLRSEVSKSLIPSSEPSQIFKKPKKQLRRVLDALFEDYLDNSQYHYSLSVFQPESGSRGHSLSHRDVLKTLHIEPGSELYSALKRRGYGRQSHGAAKPGLATALLEAVMETSGTAKLNKHAAEDSSSFKRAEIRKLEQRQAELEARIRSIESDERLKTAASNNAAAVHHVAQTSGPKFSVQERLQQAAASSWVAQATDEPVWMAWAQQSDTLIDEVLAGCETMLQCVEDARLALAAAEQDAADLRGQLGHILLERRDLIAVLPDLAPVLAWGPGNVNPPATPISRAAVVLSAEQRIKEGVRSLQKKVLSHRQTATAHLAHSLACMGLKPPEASPGILHGPPAYDRS
;
A
#
# COMPACT_ATOMS: atom_id res chain seq x y z
N MET A 1 -36.81 18.70 -14.78
CA MET A 1 -35.81 19.72 -15.17
C MET A 1 -35.30 19.32 -16.53
N ASP A 2 -35.58 20.13 -17.54
CA ASP A 2 -35.36 19.78 -18.94
C ASP A 2 -33.87 19.80 -19.28
N ALA A 3 -33.42 18.81 -20.05
CA ALA A 3 -32.02 18.66 -20.44
C ALA A 3 -31.52 19.86 -21.27
N SER A 4 -32.42 20.48 -22.05
CA SER A 4 -32.16 21.67 -22.86
C SER A 4 -31.71 22.87 -22.02
N PHE A 5 -32.35 23.10 -20.87
CA PHE A 5 -31.99 24.21 -19.99
C PHE A 5 -30.59 24.05 -19.40
N LYS A 6 -30.15 22.81 -19.13
CA LYS A 6 -28.80 22.55 -18.62
C LYS A 6 -27.73 22.83 -19.67
N GLU A 7 -27.98 22.48 -20.92
CA GLU A 7 -27.07 22.76 -22.02
C GLU A 7 -26.95 24.26 -22.29
N GLU A 8 -28.07 24.99 -22.24
CA GLU A 8 -28.09 26.44 -22.41
C GLU A 8 -27.39 27.19 -21.25
N LEU A 9 -27.55 26.69 -20.01
CA LEU A 9 -26.83 27.24 -18.87
C LEU A 9 -25.32 26.97 -18.97
N LEU A 10 -24.93 25.77 -19.44
CA LEU A 10 -23.53 25.39 -19.61
C LEU A 10 -22.85 26.17 -20.73
N SER A 11 -23.54 26.42 -21.85
CA SER A 11 -23.02 27.27 -22.93
C SER A 11 -22.87 28.71 -22.44
N HIS A 12 -23.86 29.26 -21.74
CA HIS A 12 -23.78 30.62 -21.22
C HIS A 12 -22.68 30.79 -20.14
N LEU A 13 -22.46 29.78 -19.30
CA LEU A 13 -21.35 29.77 -18.33
C LEU A 13 -19.97 29.54 -18.97
N SER A 14 -19.93 28.83 -20.10
CA SER A 14 -18.76 28.67 -20.96
C SER A 14 -18.38 30.01 -21.60
N ASP A 15 -19.34 30.65 -22.27
CA ASP A 15 -19.13 31.83 -23.09
C ASP A 15 -18.84 33.08 -22.24
N SER A 16 -19.38 33.14 -21.03
CA SER A 16 -19.06 34.18 -20.05
C SER A 16 -17.67 34.02 -19.41
N GLY A 17 -16.94 32.93 -19.67
CA GLY A 17 -15.63 32.65 -19.07
C GLY A 17 -15.67 32.26 -17.58
N ALA A 18 -16.85 32.31 -16.94
CA ALA A 18 -17.05 31.97 -15.53
C ALA A 18 -16.61 30.54 -15.21
N LEU A 19 -16.87 29.60 -16.14
CA LEU A 19 -16.49 28.20 -16.01
C LEU A 19 -14.96 28.01 -16.05
N HIS A 20 -14.24 28.83 -16.83
CA HIS A 20 -12.77 28.80 -16.85
C HIS A 20 -12.21 29.30 -15.52
N THR A 21 -12.69 30.44 -15.02
CA THR A 21 -12.26 30.97 -13.72
C THR A 21 -12.55 30.03 -12.56
N LEU A 22 -13.68 29.31 -12.61
CA LEU A 22 -14.01 28.30 -11.60
C LEU A 22 -13.09 27.07 -11.69
N LYS A 23 -12.80 26.57 -12.89
CA LYS A 23 -11.85 25.48 -13.12
C LYS A 23 -10.44 25.85 -12.66
N GLU A 24 -10.01 27.07 -12.91
CA GLU A 24 -8.70 27.59 -12.52
C GLU A 24 -8.58 27.73 -11.01
N ARG A 25 -9.64 28.22 -10.35
CA ARG A 25 -9.72 28.32 -8.89
C ARG A 25 -9.73 26.93 -8.24
N LEU A 26 -10.51 25.99 -8.78
CA LEU A 26 -10.52 24.59 -8.34
C LEU A 26 -9.16 23.93 -8.53
N ARG A 27 -8.50 24.11 -9.68
CA ARG A 27 -7.13 23.63 -9.87
C ARG A 27 -6.19 24.22 -8.82
N SER A 28 -6.27 25.52 -8.55
CA SER A 28 -5.41 26.18 -7.55
C SER A 28 -5.66 25.65 -6.15
N GLU A 29 -6.91 25.41 -5.76
CA GLU A 29 -7.28 24.91 -4.43
C GLU A 29 -6.92 23.43 -4.29
N VAL A 30 -7.19 22.62 -5.32
CA VAL A 30 -6.80 21.20 -5.35
C VAL A 30 -5.28 21.04 -5.35
N SER A 31 -4.54 21.88 -6.09
CA SER A 31 -3.08 21.88 -6.03
C SER A 31 -2.55 22.32 -4.67
N LYS A 32 -3.19 23.29 -4.00
CA LYS A 32 -2.85 23.70 -2.63
C LYS A 32 -3.22 22.64 -1.57
N SER A 33 -4.28 21.86 -1.79
CA SER A 33 -4.74 20.85 -0.84
C SER A 33 -4.04 19.50 -1.01
N LEU A 34 -3.69 19.13 -2.25
CA LEU A 34 -2.96 17.88 -2.55
C LEU A 34 -1.45 18.02 -2.36
N ILE A 35 -0.91 19.24 -2.47
CA ILE A 35 0.47 19.55 -2.09
C ILE A 35 0.37 20.30 -0.76
N PRO A 36 0.33 19.61 0.39
CA PRO A 36 0.42 20.31 1.66
C PRO A 36 1.65 21.22 1.60
N SER A 37 1.46 22.48 1.96
CA SER A 37 2.46 23.55 2.02
C SER A 37 3.59 23.21 3.00
N SER A 38 4.38 22.18 2.68
CA SER A 38 5.76 22.07 3.10
C SER A 38 6.54 22.85 2.06
N GLU A 39 7.18 23.94 2.48
CA GLU A 39 8.13 24.68 1.66
C GLU A 39 8.99 23.75 0.79
N PRO A 40 9.31 24.14 -0.46
CA PRO A 40 10.18 23.35 -1.31
C PRO A 40 11.58 23.39 -0.72
N SER A 41 11.87 22.44 0.17
CA SER A 41 13.23 22.06 0.56
C SER A 41 13.90 21.52 -0.71
N GLN A 42 14.52 22.41 -1.49
CA GLN A 42 15.27 22.15 -2.73
C GLN A 42 16.49 21.21 -2.56
N ILE A 43 16.57 20.42 -1.49
CA ILE A 43 17.80 19.71 -1.09
C ILE A 43 17.83 18.25 -1.57
N PHE A 44 16.70 17.64 -1.95
CA PHE A 44 16.63 16.17 -2.09
C PHE A 44 16.76 15.66 -3.53
N LYS A 45 17.82 16.02 -4.26
CA LYS A 45 18.10 15.43 -5.59
C LYS A 45 18.86 14.09 -5.53
N LYS A 46 19.31 13.61 -4.35
CA LYS A 46 20.02 12.31 -4.19
C LYS A 46 19.76 11.68 -2.80
N PRO A 47 18.64 10.95 -2.59
CA PRO A 47 18.25 10.42 -1.28
C PRO A 47 19.32 9.51 -0.65
N LYS A 48 20.05 8.73 -1.47
CA LYS A 48 21.11 7.82 -1.01
C LYS A 48 22.29 8.53 -0.32
N LYS A 49 22.66 9.74 -0.77
CA LYS A 49 23.80 10.47 -0.19
C LYS A 49 23.44 11.11 1.15
N GLN A 50 22.19 11.55 1.31
CA GLN A 50 21.72 12.14 2.57
C GLN A 50 21.51 11.09 3.65
N LEU A 51 20.95 9.93 3.29
CA LEU A 51 20.81 8.83 4.24
C LEU A 51 22.18 8.38 4.78
N ARG A 52 23.20 8.30 3.91
CA ARG A 52 24.57 7.99 4.34
C ARG A 52 25.08 9.00 5.36
N ARG A 53 24.92 10.31 5.10
CA ARG A 53 25.33 11.35 6.05
C ARG A 53 24.59 11.27 7.39
N VAL A 54 23.30 10.92 7.38
CA VAL A 54 22.53 10.70 8.61
C VAL A 54 23.07 9.52 9.40
N LEU A 55 23.36 8.40 8.72
CA LEU A 55 23.95 7.23 9.36
C LEU A 55 25.33 7.53 9.93
N ASP A 56 26.16 8.26 9.18
CA ASP A 56 27.48 8.69 9.64
C ASP A 56 27.37 9.58 10.89
N ALA A 57 26.41 10.51 10.92
CA ALA A 57 26.17 11.37 12.09
C ALA A 57 25.63 10.60 13.31
N LEU A 58 24.74 9.62 13.10
CA LEU A 58 24.26 8.74 14.18
C LEU A 58 25.38 7.86 14.72
N PHE A 59 26.27 7.37 13.86
CA PHE A 59 27.41 6.57 14.27
C PHE A 59 28.45 7.42 15.04
N GLU A 60 28.69 8.64 14.58
CA GLU A 60 29.55 9.61 15.26
C GLU A 60 29.05 9.90 16.68
N ASP A 61 27.76 10.19 16.82
CA ASP A 61 27.11 10.41 18.12
C ASP A 61 27.18 9.15 19.00
N TYR A 62 26.98 7.96 18.45
CA TYR A 62 27.14 6.71 19.22
C TYR A 62 28.58 6.51 19.74
N LEU A 63 29.59 6.73 18.90
CA LEU A 63 31.00 6.58 19.28
C LEU A 63 31.41 7.60 20.36
N ASP A 64 30.95 8.85 20.22
CA ASP A 64 31.24 9.91 21.19
C ASP A 64 30.60 9.61 22.56
N ASN A 65 29.32 9.23 22.58
CA ASN A 65 28.62 8.89 23.84
C ASN A 65 29.13 7.60 24.49
N SER A 66 29.66 6.66 23.69
CA SER A 66 30.31 5.45 24.21
C SER A 66 31.77 5.68 24.62
N GLN A 67 32.26 6.93 24.55
CA GLN A 67 33.64 7.32 24.88
C GLN A 67 34.71 6.61 24.03
N TYR A 68 34.36 6.19 22.82
CA TYR A 68 35.29 5.55 21.87
C TYR A 68 36.07 6.60 21.06
N HIS A 69 36.80 7.47 21.75
CA HIS A 69 37.51 8.61 21.14
C HIS A 69 38.53 8.20 20.06
N TYR A 70 39.22 7.06 20.24
CA TYR A 70 40.14 6.54 19.22
C TYR A 70 39.40 6.18 17.93
N SER A 71 38.32 5.40 18.04
CA SER A 71 37.50 5.01 16.88
C SER A 71 36.88 6.21 16.19
N LEU A 72 36.44 7.22 16.95
CA LEU A 72 35.94 8.48 16.43
C LEU A 72 37.01 9.22 15.59
N SER A 73 38.25 9.27 16.08
CA SER A 73 39.37 9.93 15.40
C SER A 73 39.75 9.28 14.06
N VAL A 74 39.57 7.96 13.93
CA VAL A 74 39.79 7.21 12.68
C VAL A 74 38.57 7.30 11.76
N PHE A 75 37.37 7.29 12.32
CA PHE A 75 36.12 7.31 11.56
C PHE A 75 35.86 8.65 10.85
N GLN A 76 36.08 9.79 11.52
CA GLN A 76 35.85 11.13 10.94
C GLN A 76 36.60 11.39 9.61
N PRO A 77 37.90 11.07 9.47
CA PRO A 77 38.59 11.24 8.19
C PRO A 77 38.13 10.23 7.12
N GLU A 78 37.81 8.99 7.48
CA GLU A 78 37.40 7.94 6.53
C GLU A 78 35.98 8.12 6.00
N SER A 79 35.05 8.57 6.84
CA SER A 79 33.66 8.87 6.45
C SER A 79 33.54 10.13 5.58
N GLY A 80 34.61 10.94 5.51
CA GLY A 80 34.61 12.22 4.81
C GLY A 80 33.70 13.27 5.47
N SER A 81 33.37 13.09 6.76
CA SER A 81 32.50 13.99 7.53
C SER A 81 33.23 15.23 8.09
N ARG A 82 34.53 15.38 7.80
CA ARG A 82 35.40 16.46 8.32
C ARG A 82 34.72 17.83 8.29
N GLY A 83 34.30 18.28 9.48
CA GLY A 83 33.87 19.65 9.76
C GLY A 83 32.37 19.94 9.73
N HIS A 84 31.51 19.01 9.30
CA HIS A 84 30.07 19.25 9.21
C HIS A 84 29.25 18.07 9.77
N SER A 85 29.31 17.86 11.07
CA SER A 85 28.35 16.97 11.77
C SER A 85 26.95 17.54 11.57
N LEU A 86 26.03 16.72 11.03
CA LEU A 86 24.62 17.09 10.91
C LEU A 86 24.06 17.41 12.30
N SER A 87 23.32 18.52 12.42
CA SER A 87 22.64 18.80 13.68
C SER A 87 21.61 17.72 13.96
N HIS A 88 21.34 17.44 15.24
CA HIS A 88 20.31 16.45 15.61
C HIS A 88 18.94 16.80 15.00
N ARG A 89 18.65 18.09 14.81
CA ARG A 89 17.42 18.56 14.16
C ARG A 89 17.38 18.18 12.68
N ASP A 90 18.51 18.28 11.98
CA ASP A 90 18.63 17.90 10.57
C ASP A 90 18.53 16.39 10.38
N VAL A 91 19.08 15.62 11.32
CA VAL A 91 18.93 14.16 11.36
C VAL A 91 17.45 13.78 11.47
N LEU A 92 16.72 14.34 12.43
CA LEU A 92 15.28 14.07 12.59
C LEU A 92 14.47 14.50 11.38
N LYS A 93 14.77 15.67 10.80
CA LYS A 93 14.11 16.16 9.58
C LYS A 93 14.36 15.23 8.39
N THR A 94 15.58 14.72 8.24
CA THR A 94 15.95 13.81 7.15
C THR A 94 15.29 12.43 7.32
N LEU A 95 15.10 11.98 8.56
CA LEU A 95 14.36 10.76 8.88
C LEU A 95 12.84 10.93 8.83
N HIS A 96 12.34 12.13 8.49
CA HIS A 96 10.91 12.48 8.49
C HIS A 96 10.23 12.20 9.84
N ILE A 97 10.97 12.38 10.94
CA ILE A 97 10.41 12.26 12.29
C ILE A 97 9.80 13.61 12.65
N GLU A 98 8.50 13.75 12.41
CA GLU A 98 7.78 15.00 12.65
C GLU A 98 7.65 15.32 14.15
N PRO A 99 7.73 16.60 14.54
CA PRO A 99 7.41 17.05 15.89
C PRO A 99 5.93 16.80 16.16
N GLY A 100 5.62 15.76 16.93
CA GLY A 100 4.25 15.30 17.18
C GLY A 100 4.06 13.81 16.92
N SER A 101 4.97 13.16 16.19
CA SER A 101 4.99 11.71 16.07
C SER A 101 5.19 11.03 17.43
N GLU A 102 4.65 9.82 17.58
CA GLU A 102 4.83 9.01 18.80
C GLU A 102 6.31 8.75 19.07
N LEU A 103 7.09 8.51 18.01
CA LEU A 103 8.54 8.34 18.07
C LEU A 103 9.25 9.60 18.58
N TYR A 104 8.86 10.78 18.12
CA TYR A 104 9.40 12.06 18.62
C TYR A 104 9.05 12.27 20.09
N SER A 105 7.84 11.91 20.50
CA SER A 105 7.41 11.98 21.90
C SER A 105 8.19 11.01 22.78
N ALA A 106 8.44 9.78 22.31
CA ALA A 106 9.30 8.80 22.99
C ALA A 106 10.74 9.30 23.13
N LEU A 107 11.33 9.86 22.06
CA LEU A 107 12.64 10.52 22.10
C LEU A 107 12.69 11.63 23.15
N LYS A 108 11.69 12.51 23.18
CA LYS A 108 11.61 13.62 24.13
C LYS A 108 11.51 13.13 25.59
N ARG A 109 10.76 12.05 25.85
CA ARG A 109 10.68 11.41 27.18
C ARG A 109 12.03 10.86 27.65
N ARG A 110 12.83 10.33 26.72
CA ARG A 110 14.21 9.85 26.97
C ARG A 110 15.23 10.97 27.17
N GLY A 111 14.79 12.22 27.20
CA GLY A 111 15.66 13.36 27.46
C GLY A 111 16.32 13.95 26.22
N TYR A 112 15.94 13.51 25.01
CA TYR A 112 16.34 14.20 23.80
C TYR A 112 15.91 15.67 23.84
N GLY A 113 16.86 16.58 23.67
CA GLY A 113 16.64 18.03 23.73
C GLY A 113 16.66 18.66 25.13
N ARG A 114 16.75 17.88 26.21
CA ARG A 114 17.04 18.44 27.54
C ARG A 114 18.52 18.76 27.64
N GLN A 115 18.85 20.05 27.75
CA GLN A 115 20.18 20.50 28.15
C GLN A 115 20.35 20.20 29.65
N SER A 116 20.57 18.94 30.00
CA SER A 116 20.94 18.57 31.37
C SER A 116 22.34 19.11 31.65
N HIS A 117 22.45 20.03 32.62
CA HIS A 117 23.72 20.47 33.18
C HIS A 117 24.20 19.38 34.15
N GLY A 118 25.07 18.47 33.67
CA GLY A 118 25.91 17.65 34.55
C GLY A 118 25.73 16.13 34.45
N ALA A 119 24.66 15.62 33.82
CA ALA A 119 24.54 14.19 33.51
C ALA A 119 24.93 13.92 32.05
N ALA A 120 25.70 12.86 31.80
CA ALA A 120 26.04 12.39 30.46
C ALA A 120 24.75 12.27 29.63
N LYS A 121 24.65 13.06 28.56
CA LYS A 121 23.45 13.06 27.72
C LYS A 121 23.41 11.73 26.98
N PRO A 122 22.28 11.01 26.98
CA PRO A 122 22.14 9.85 26.10
C PRO A 122 22.23 10.34 24.65
N GLY A 123 23.03 9.64 23.85
CA GLY A 123 23.15 9.93 22.43
C GLY A 123 21.82 9.89 21.72
N LEU A 124 21.70 10.70 20.67
CA LEU A 124 20.58 10.61 19.74
C LEU A 124 20.44 9.19 19.20
N ALA A 125 21.53 8.50 18.86
CA ALA A 125 21.47 7.15 18.31
C ALA A 125 20.86 6.13 19.29
N THR A 126 21.30 6.14 20.56
CA THR A 126 20.78 5.24 21.59
C THR A 126 19.34 5.60 21.97
N ALA A 127 19.03 6.89 22.10
CA ALA A 127 17.68 7.36 22.37
C ALA A 127 16.71 6.96 21.24
N LEU A 128 17.15 6.99 19.98
CA LEU A 128 16.32 6.63 18.83
C LEU A 128 16.10 5.13 18.77
N LEU A 129 17.12 4.31 19.04
CA LEU A 129 16.97 2.86 19.13
C LEU A 129 15.98 2.46 20.24
N GLU A 130 16.14 3.04 21.44
CA GLU A 130 15.23 2.80 22.56
C GLU A 130 13.80 3.25 22.25
N ALA A 131 13.63 4.41 21.59
CA ALA A 131 12.33 4.92 21.19
C ALA A 131 11.66 4.03 20.12
N VAL A 132 12.43 3.47 19.18
CA VAL A 132 11.93 2.50 18.18
C VAL A 132 11.52 1.20 18.86
N MET A 133 12.33 0.69 19.80
CA MET A 133 11.99 -0.50 20.58
C MET A 133 10.73 -0.29 21.43
N GLU A 134 10.61 0.86 22.07
CA GLU A 134 9.44 1.23 22.87
C GLU A 134 8.19 1.31 21.99
N THR A 135 8.22 2.06 20.89
CA THR A 135 7.07 2.19 19.97
C THR A 135 6.69 0.88 19.27
N SER A 136 7.68 0.03 18.92
CA SER A 136 7.42 -1.29 18.35
C SER A 136 6.92 -2.32 19.37
N GLY A 137 7.33 -2.18 20.64
CA GLY A 137 6.88 -3.02 21.76
C GLY A 137 5.51 -2.62 22.30
N THR A 138 5.22 -1.31 22.38
CA THR A 138 3.88 -0.83 22.75
C THR A 138 2.85 -1.19 21.70
N ALA A 139 3.19 -1.40 20.43
CA ALA A 139 2.26 -1.95 19.44
C ALA A 139 1.72 -3.35 19.82
N LYS A 140 2.46 -4.12 20.63
CA LYS A 140 2.02 -5.43 21.13
C LYS A 140 1.29 -5.36 22.47
N LEU A 141 1.56 -4.35 23.31
CA LEU A 141 0.89 -4.16 24.60
C LEU A 141 -0.32 -3.21 24.56
N ASN A 142 -0.44 -2.33 23.56
CA ASN A 142 -1.63 -1.48 23.33
C ASN A 142 -2.86 -2.25 22.83
N LYS A 143 -2.77 -3.58 22.68
CA LYS A 143 -3.97 -4.42 22.56
C LYS A 143 -4.81 -4.42 23.86
N HIS A 144 -4.24 -3.97 24.98
CA HIS A 144 -4.95 -3.82 26.26
C HIS A 144 -5.32 -2.38 26.65
N ALA A 145 -4.81 -1.35 25.94
CA ALA A 145 -5.25 0.04 26.12
C ALA A 145 -6.33 0.46 25.10
N ALA A 146 -7.10 -0.51 24.59
CA ALA A 146 -8.19 -0.30 23.65
C ALA A 146 -9.48 0.24 24.31
N GLU A 147 -9.43 0.67 25.57
CA GLU A 147 -10.62 1.20 26.26
C GLU A 147 -10.92 2.65 25.86
N ASP A 148 -9.92 3.49 25.58
CA ASP A 148 -10.16 4.87 25.14
C ASP A 148 -10.46 4.99 23.64
N SER A 149 -9.86 4.13 22.80
CA SER A 149 -10.24 3.99 21.37
C SER A 149 -11.65 3.38 21.22
N SER A 150 -12.15 2.65 22.22
CA SER A 150 -13.53 2.16 22.22
C SER A 150 -14.55 3.29 22.35
N SER A 151 -14.21 4.41 23.01
CA SER A 151 -15.16 5.52 23.20
C SER A 151 -15.40 6.28 21.90
N PHE A 152 -14.34 6.54 21.14
CA PHE A 152 -14.40 7.17 19.83
C PHE A 152 -15.08 6.24 18.80
N LYS A 153 -14.71 4.95 18.78
CA LYS A 153 -15.37 3.95 17.92
C LYS A 153 -16.84 3.77 18.27
N ARG A 154 -17.23 3.83 19.55
CA ARG A 154 -18.64 3.81 19.97
C ARG A 154 -19.41 5.05 19.52
N ALA A 155 -18.78 6.24 19.52
CA ALA A 155 -19.39 7.46 18.98
C ALA A 155 -19.55 7.40 17.46
N GLU A 156 -18.58 6.84 16.75
CA GLU A 156 -18.64 6.59 15.30
C GLU A 156 -19.76 5.59 14.96
N ILE A 157 -19.86 4.49 15.71
CA ILE A 157 -20.93 3.50 15.56
C ILE A 157 -22.31 4.13 15.78
N ARG A 158 -22.49 4.95 16.82
CA ARG A 158 -23.75 5.68 17.04
C ARG A 158 -24.11 6.63 15.89
N LYS A 159 -23.12 7.30 15.27
CA LYS A 159 -23.35 8.14 14.10
C LYS A 159 -23.79 7.32 12.89
N LEU A 160 -23.20 6.15 12.69
CA LEU A 160 -23.59 5.23 11.61
C LEU A 160 -24.99 4.67 11.83
N GLU A 161 -25.33 4.27 13.05
CA GLU A 161 -26.69 3.83 13.42
C GLU A 161 -27.72 4.93 13.21
N GLN A 162 -27.41 6.18 13.57
CA GLN A 162 -28.30 7.32 13.33
C GLN A 162 -28.50 7.57 11.83
N ARG A 163 -27.44 7.47 11.03
CA ARG A 163 -27.50 7.63 9.58
C ARG A 163 -28.28 6.50 8.91
N GLN A 164 -28.17 5.27 9.43
CA GLN A 164 -28.95 4.14 8.98
C GLN A 164 -30.44 4.34 9.29
N ALA A 165 -30.79 4.75 10.51
CA ALA A 165 -32.17 5.07 10.89
C ALA A 165 -32.76 6.20 10.03
N GLU A 166 -31.97 7.22 9.68
CA GLU A 166 -32.39 8.29 8.76
C GLU A 166 -32.69 7.76 7.35
N LEU A 167 -31.83 6.88 6.82
CA LEU A 167 -32.03 6.26 5.51
C LEU A 167 -33.28 5.36 5.51
N GLU A 168 -33.48 4.56 6.55
CA GLU A 168 -34.68 3.72 6.70
C GLU A 168 -35.97 4.56 6.81
N ALA A 169 -35.91 5.74 7.44
CA ALA A 169 -37.04 6.67 7.48
C ALA A 169 -37.32 7.27 6.10
N ARG A 170 -36.28 7.61 5.33
CA ARG A 170 -36.42 8.11 3.95
C ARG A 170 -37.02 7.07 3.01
N ILE A 171 -36.59 5.81 3.11
CA ILE A 171 -37.14 4.71 2.30
C ILE A 171 -38.63 4.56 2.59
N ARG A 172 -39.04 4.51 3.87
CA ARG A 172 -40.47 4.46 4.24
C ARG A 172 -41.30 5.63 3.72
N SER A 173 -40.73 6.84 3.70
CA SER A 173 -41.38 8.01 3.13
C SER A 173 -41.59 7.88 1.61
N ILE A 174 -40.58 7.39 0.89
CA ILE A 174 -40.67 7.18 -0.56
C ILE A 174 -41.71 6.11 -0.88
N GLU A 175 -41.71 5.00 -0.14
CA GLU A 175 -42.71 3.94 -0.29
C GLU A 175 -44.13 4.45 -0.04
N SER A 176 -44.35 5.32 0.95
CA SER A 176 -45.67 5.92 1.17
C SER A 176 -46.10 6.83 0.03
N ASP A 177 -45.17 7.60 -0.54
CA ASP A 177 -45.46 8.49 -1.66
C ASP A 177 -45.77 7.70 -2.94
N GLU A 178 -45.05 6.60 -3.19
CA GLU A 178 -45.34 5.71 -4.30
C GLU A 178 -46.69 5.03 -4.13
N ARG A 179 -47.04 4.58 -2.92
CA ARG A 179 -48.38 4.04 -2.63
C ARG A 179 -49.49 5.06 -2.88
N LEU A 180 -49.27 6.34 -2.57
CA LEU A 180 -50.23 7.40 -2.87
C LEU A 180 -50.35 7.66 -4.38
N LYS A 181 -49.24 7.63 -5.12
CA LYS A 181 -49.23 7.79 -6.58
C LYS A 181 -49.91 6.62 -7.29
N THR A 182 -49.67 5.38 -6.87
CA THR A 182 -50.34 4.20 -7.45
C THR A 182 -51.83 4.20 -7.11
N ALA A 183 -52.22 4.58 -5.89
CA ALA A 183 -53.62 4.76 -5.52
C ALA A 183 -54.32 5.85 -6.37
N ALA A 184 -53.65 6.97 -6.65
CA ALA A 184 -54.18 8.02 -7.51
C ALA A 184 -54.33 7.56 -8.98
N SER A 185 -53.34 6.84 -9.52
CA SER A 185 -53.39 6.27 -10.87
C SER A 185 -54.50 5.22 -11.02
N ASN A 186 -54.66 4.33 -10.03
CA ASN A 186 -55.69 3.29 -10.05
C ASN A 186 -57.10 3.89 -9.95
N ASN A 187 -57.28 4.97 -9.17
CA ASN A 187 -58.55 5.69 -9.12
C ASN A 187 -58.90 6.34 -10.48
N ALA A 188 -57.91 6.90 -11.20
CA ALA A 188 -58.14 7.48 -12.53
C ALA A 188 -58.57 6.41 -13.56
N ALA A 189 -57.97 5.22 -13.52
CA ALA A 189 -58.35 4.10 -14.39
C ALA A 189 -59.76 3.55 -14.09
N ALA A 190 -60.12 3.45 -12.80
CA ALA A 190 -61.44 2.99 -12.38
C ALA A 190 -62.57 3.94 -12.82
N VAL A 191 -62.35 5.26 -12.75
CA VAL A 191 -63.32 6.27 -13.21
C VAL A 191 -63.57 6.14 -14.72
N HIS A 192 -62.54 5.85 -15.52
CA HIS A 192 -62.69 5.65 -16.97
C HIS A 192 -63.49 4.38 -17.32
N HIS A 193 -63.36 3.31 -16.53
CA HIS A 193 -64.05 2.04 -16.80
C HIS A 193 -65.53 2.06 -16.38
N VAL A 194 -65.87 2.74 -15.27
CA VAL A 194 -67.27 2.92 -14.82
C VAL A 194 -68.09 3.75 -15.81
N ALA A 195 -67.46 4.68 -16.52
CA ALA A 195 -68.11 5.48 -17.56
C ALA A 195 -68.52 4.67 -18.81
N GLN A 196 -67.87 3.53 -19.07
CA GLN A 196 -68.12 2.70 -20.25
C GLN A 196 -69.12 1.56 -20.01
N THR A 197 -69.39 1.20 -18.75
CA THR A 197 -70.23 0.04 -18.40
C THR A 197 -71.24 0.37 -17.31
N SER A 198 -72.30 1.14 -17.58
CA SER A 198 -73.48 1.04 -16.73
C SER A 198 -74.79 1.52 -17.33
N GLY A 199 -75.75 0.59 -17.42
CA GLY A 199 -77.17 0.87 -17.32
C GLY A 199 -77.62 1.16 -15.87
N PRO A 200 -78.87 1.65 -15.71
CA PRO A 200 -79.35 2.28 -14.47
C PRO A 200 -79.86 1.22 -13.50
N LYS A 201 -79.25 1.06 -12.31
CA LYS A 201 -79.91 0.48 -11.12
C LYS A 201 -79.07 0.45 -9.82
N PHE A 202 -77.75 0.59 -9.88
CA PHE A 202 -76.91 0.67 -8.67
C PHE A 202 -76.39 2.10 -8.42
N SER A 203 -76.27 2.50 -7.16
CA SER A 203 -75.64 3.77 -6.80
C SER A 203 -74.20 3.79 -7.31
N VAL A 204 -73.74 4.90 -7.89
CA VAL A 204 -72.38 5.04 -8.46
C VAL A 204 -71.30 4.80 -7.39
N GLN A 205 -71.63 5.07 -6.13
CA GLN A 205 -70.73 4.97 -5.00
C GLN A 205 -70.47 3.53 -4.55
N GLU A 206 -71.50 2.67 -4.51
CA GLU A 206 -71.30 1.23 -4.24
C GLU A 206 -70.49 0.55 -5.35
N ARG A 207 -70.71 0.94 -6.61
CA ARG A 207 -69.98 0.35 -7.75
C ARG A 207 -68.49 0.70 -7.71
N LEU A 208 -68.15 1.93 -7.34
CA LEU A 208 -66.76 2.36 -7.18
C LEU A 208 -66.07 1.66 -6.01
N GLN A 209 -66.77 1.50 -4.87
CA GLN A 209 -66.21 0.78 -3.71
C GLN A 209 -65.99 -0.71 -4.02
N GLN A 210 -66.90 -1.34 -4.76
CA GLN A 210 -66.82 -2.76 -5.07
C GLN A 210 -65.76 -3.07 -6.16
N ALA A 211 -65.59 -2.20 -7.16
CA ALA A 211 -64.54 -2.30 -8.18
C ALA A 211 -63.15 -2.01 -7.60
N ALA A 212 -63.02 -1.04 -6.70
CA ALA A 212 -61.76 -0.77 -6.01
C ALA A 212 -61.36 -1.96 -5.12
N ALA A 213 -62.30 -2.54 -4.36
CA ALA A 213 -62.00 -3.69 -3.51
C ALA A 213 -61.55 -4.92 -4.32
N SER A 214 -62.10 -5.15 -5.52
CA SER A 214 -61.79 -6.33 -6.34
C SER A 214 -60.47 -6.20 -7.13
N SER A 215 -60.08 -4.99 -7.56
CA SER A 215 -58.80 -4.76 -8.26
C SER A 215 -57.58 -4.89 -7.34
N TRP A 216 -57.66 -4.41 -6.09
CA TRP A 216 -56.56 -4.54 -5.12
C TRP A 216 -56.37 -5.99 -4.68
N VAL A 217 -57.47 -6.74 -4.55
CA VAL A 217 -57.39 -8.18 -4.28
C VAL A 217 -56.73 -8.89 -5.47
N ALA A 218 -57.17 -8.65 -6.70
CA ALA A 218 -56.61 -9.34 -7.88
C ALA A 218 -55.10 -9.10 -8.08
N GLN A 219 -54.60 -7.88 -7.83
CA GLN A 219 -53.19 -7.53 -8.04
C GLN A 219 -52.29 -7.91 -6.87
N ALA A 220 -52.83 -8.00 -5.65
CA ALA A 220 -52.14 -8.54 -4.48
C ALA A 220 -52.17 -10.09 -4.43
N THR A 221 -53.15 -10.72 -5.10
CA THR A 221 -53.25 -12.18 -5.20
C THR A 221 -52.56 -12.77 -6.43
N ASP A 222 -51.95 -11.95 -7.31
CA ASP A 222 -51.09 -12.45 -8.38
C ASP A 222 -49.72 -12.86 -7.80
N GLU A 223 -49.79 -13.82 -6.88
CA GLU A 223 -48.72 -14.62 -6.31
C GLU A 223 -47.64 -14.99 -7.34
N PRO A 224 -47.95 -15.40 -8.60
CA PRO A 224 -46.91 -15.73 -9.57
C PRO A 224 -45.96 -14.56 -9.91
N VAL A 225 -46.41 -13.32 -9.90
CA VAL A 225 -45.59 -12.17 -10.33
C VAL A 225 -44.57 -11.80 -9.26
N TRP A 226 -44.99 -11.70 -8.00
CA TRP A 226 -44.09 -11.40 -6.88
C TRP A 226 -43.14 -12.57 -6.60
N MET A 227 -43.59 -13.82 -6.76
CA MET A 227 -42.72 -15.00 -6.67
C MET A 227 -41.66 -15.03 -7.78
N ALA A 228 -42.01 -14.66 -9.02
CA ALA A 228 -41.03 -14.58 -10.10
C ALA A 228 -39.97 -13.50 -9.86
N TRP A 229 -40.37 -12.34 -9.33
CA TRP A 229 -39.43 -11.27 -8.96
C TRP A 229 -38.54 -11.65 -7.77
N ALA A 230 -39.10 -12.30 -6.74
CA ALA A 230 -38.32 -12.79 -5.61
C ALA A 230 -37.29 -13.84 -6.04
N GLN A 231 -37.69 -14.80 -6.89
CA GLN A 231 -36.77 -15.77 -7.46
C GLN A 231 -35.69 -15.11 -8.31
N GLN A 232 -36.04 -14.11 -9.11
CA GLN A 232 -35.06 -13.38 -9.90
C GLN A 232 -34.08 -12.60 -9.01
N SER A 233 -34.54 -11.95 -7.93
CA SER A 233 -33.63 -11.29 -6.99
C SER A 233 -32.74 -12.28 -6.25
N ASP A 234 -33.26 -13.43 -5.83
CA ASP A 234 -32.47 -14.47 -5.16
C ASP A 234 -31.38 -15.00 -6.09
N THR A 235 -31.69 -15.26 -7.37
CA THR A 235 -30.68 -15.70 -8.35
C THR A 235 -29.57 -14.66 -8.56
N LEU A 236 -29.91 -13.37 -8.59
CA LEU A 236 -28.90 -12.31 -8.72
C LEU A 236 -28.03 -12.18 -7.46
N ILE A 237 -28.62 -12.37 -6.27
CA ILE A 237 -27.86 -12.37 -5.01
C ILE A 237 -26.89 -13.55 -4.99
N ASP A 238 -27.34 -14.74 -5.38
CA ASP A 238 -26.50 -15.94 -5.45
C ASP A 238 -25.35 -15.79 -6.47
N GLU A 239 -25.62 -15.20 -7.64
CA GLU A 239 -24.57 -14.90 -8.63
C GLU A 239 -23.53 -13.91 -8.10
N VAL A 240 -23.97 -12.85 -7.40
CA VAL A 240 -23.06 -11.87 -6.79
C VAL A 240 -22.24 -12.50 -5.66
N LEU A 241 -22.86 -13.33 -4.81
CA LEU A 241 -22.18 -14.04 -3.73
C LEU A 241 -21.13 -15.01 -4.29
N ALA A 242 -21.46 -15.79 -5.33
CA ALA A 242 -20.50 -16.66 -6.00
C ALA A 242 -19.32 -15.87 -6.61
N GLY A 243 -19.59 -14.69 -7.19
CA GLY A 243 -18.55 -13.76 -7.66
C GLY A 243 -17.66 -13.25 -6.53
N CYS A 244 -18.23 -12.93 -5.36
CA CYS A 244 -17.45 -12.50 -4.19
C CYS A 244 -16.58 -13.63 -3.60
N GLU A 245 -17.10 -14.85 -3.51
CA GLU A 245 -16.35 -16.01 -3.02
C GLU A 245 -15.16 -16.35 -3.92
N THR A 246 -15.36 -16.34 -5.25
CA THR A 246 -14.26 -16.56 -6.20
C THR A 246 -13.19 -15.48 -6.13
N MET A 247 -13.57 -14.21 -5.95
CA MET A 247 -12.60 -13.13 -5.73
C MET A 247 -11.84 -13.28 -4.40
N LEU A 248 -12.52 -13.66 -3.31
CA LEU A 248 -11.88 -13.93 -2.02
C LEU A 248 -10.87 -15.06 -2.13
N GLN A 249 -11.24 -16.16 -2.79
CA GLN A 249 -10.34 -17.29 -3.05
C GLN A 249 -9.10 -16.85 -3.84
N CYS A 250 -9.26 -16.02 -4.88
CA CYS A 250 -8.14 -15.49 -5.66
C CYS A 250 -7.19 -14.63 -4.81
N VAL A 251 -7.72 -13.86 -3.85
CA VAL A 251 -6.90 -13.05 -2.93
C VAL A 251 -6.15 -13.94 -1.93
N GLU A 252 -6.79 -14.98 -1.40
CA GLU A 252 -6.14 -15.94 -0.52
C GLU A 252 -5.03 -16.73 -1.23
N ASP A 253 -5.28 -17.19 -2.46
CA ASP A 253 -4.29 -17.87 -3.28
C ASP A 253 -3.10 -16.95 -3.60
N ALA A 254 -3.35 -15.68 -3.92
CA ALA A 254 -2.31 -14.68 -4.14
C ALA A 254 -1.49 -14.42 -2.86
N ARG A 255 -2.14 -14.39 -1.69
CA ARG A 255 -1.47 -14.24 -0.40
C ARG A 255 -0.58 -15.44 -0.08
N LEU A 256 -1.06 -16.67 -0.31
CA LEU A 256 -0.27 -17.89 -0.12
C LEU A 256 0.93 -17.93 -1.08
N ALA A 257 0.73 -17.54 -2.34
CA ALA A 257 1.81 -17.42 -3.32
C ALA A 257 2.87 -16.39 -2.90
N LEU A 258 2.45 -15.24 -2.34
CA LEU A 258 3.37 -14.23 -1.83
C LEU A 258 4.18 -14.75 -0.63
N ALA A 259 3.55 -15.45 0.32
CA ALA A 259 4.24 -16.04 1.46
C ALA A 259 5.27 -17.09 1.03
N ALA A 260 4.94 -17.94 0.05
CA ALA A 260 5.89 -18.89 -0.53
C ALA A 260 7.08 -18.17 -1.19
N ALA A 261 6.82 -17.09 -1.95
CA ALA A 261 7.87 -16.30 -2.58
C ALA A 261 8.78 -15.59 -1.56
N GLU A 262 8.26 -15.13 -0.42
CA GLU A 262 9.04 -14.54 0.66
C GLU A 262 9.97 -15.56 1.32
N GLN A 263 9.49 -16.79 1.54
CA GLN A 263 10.29 -17.90 2.07
C GLN A 263 11.42 -18.26 1.11
N ASP A 264 11.12 -18.41 -0.18
CA ASP A 264 12.13 -18.66 -1.20
C ASP A 264 13.18 -17.53 -1.28
N ALA A 265 12.75 -16.27 -1.14
CA ALA A 265 13.66 -15.13 -1.08
C ALA A 265 14.53 -15.12 0.19
N ALA A 266 14.04 -15.67 1.30
CA ALA A 266 14.85 -15.87 2.51
C ALA A 266 15.91 -16.96 2.28
N ASP A 267 15.54 -18.07 1.65
CA ASP A 267 16.47 -19.18 1.34
C ASP A 267 17.56 -18.76 0.35
N LEU A 268 17.20 -17.98 -0.68
CA LEU A 268 18.17 -17.40 -1.62
C LEU A 268 19.13 -16.42 -0.93
N ARG A 269 18.64 -15.62 0.04
CA ARG A 269 19.49 -14.75 0.86
C ARG A 269 20.46 -15.57 1.73
N GLY A 270 20.00 -16.68 2.31
CA GLY A 270 20.84 -17.61 3.05
C GLY A 270 21.95 -18.22 2.17
N GLN A 271 21.58 -18.73 0.99
CA GLN A 271 22.54 -19.26 0.01
C GLN A 271 23.57 -18.21 -0.43
N LEU A 272 23.14 -16.98 -0.70
CA LEU A 272 24.04 -15.89 -1.04
C LEU A 272 24.99 -15.56 0.13
N GLY A 273 24.49 -15.56 1.36
CA GLY A 273 25.30 -15.37 2.57
C GLY A 273 26.42 -16.40 2.68
N HIS A 274 26.11 -17.69 2.45
CA HIS A 274 27.12 -18.76 2.44
C HIS A 274 28.18 -18.55 1.36
N ILE A 275 27.77 -18.22 0.13
CA ILE A 275 28.72 -17.96 -0.97
C ILE A 275 29.63 -16.77 -0.67
N LEU A 276 29.10 -15.71 -0.06
CA LEU A 276 29.89 -14.54 0.33
C LEU A 276 30.87 -14.85 1.46
N LEU A 277 30.49 -15.70 2.42
CA LEU A 277 31.39 -16.21 3.46
C LEU A 277 32.52 -17.04 2.85
N GLU A 278 32.21 -18.01 1.98
CA GLU A 278 33.23 -18.80 1.27
C GLU A 278 34.19 -17.91 0.48
N ARG A 279 33.66 -16.89 -0.21
CA ARG A 279 34.49 -15.92 -0.93
C ARG A 279 35.38 -15.10 0.00
N ARG A 280 34.87 -14.68 1.16
CA ARG A 280 35.65 -13.94 2.16
C ARG A 280 36.81 -14.80 2.68
N ASP A 281 36.54 -16.06 2.97
CA ASP A 281 37.56 -16.98 3.48
C ASP A 281 38.63 -17.27 2.41
N LEU A 282 38.24 -17.37 1.13
CA LEU A 282 39.19 -17.44 0.02
C LEU A 282 40.06 -16.17 -0.11
N ILE A 283 39.45 -14.99 0.04
CA ILE A 283 40.18 -13.71 -0.01
C ILE A 283 41.17 -13.61 1.16
N ALA A 284 40.83 -14.13 2.34
CA ALA A 284 41.73 -14.13 3.50
C ALA A 284 42.99 -15.00 3.30
N VAL A 285 42.89 -16.07 2.50
CA VAL A 285 44.01 -16.98 2.19
C VAL A 285 44.85 -16.48 0.99
N LEU A 286 44.33 -15.53 0.21
CA LEU A 286 45.00 -15.01 -0.99
C LEU A 286 46.39 -14.38 -0.73
N PRO A 287 46.61 -13.58 0.33
CA PRO A 287 47.92 -12.99 0.63
C PRO A 287 49.00 -14.04 0.89
N ASP A 288 48.65 -15.17 1.52
CA ASP A 288 49.59 -16.27 1.81
C ASP A 288 49.95 -17.07 0.54
N LEU A 289 49.14 -16.97 -0.51
CA LEU A 289 49.34 -17.62 -1.80
C LEU A 289 50.02 -16.71 -2.84
N ALA A 290 50.04 -15.40 -2.61
CA ALA A 290 50.69 -14.42 -3.50
C ALA A 290 52.18 -14.73 -3.77
N PRO A 291 53.01 -15.17 -2.79
CA PRO A 291 54.40 -15.53 -3.04
C PRO A 291 54.53 -16.77 -3.92
N VAL A 292 53.59 -17.71 -3.83
CA VAL A 292 53.60 -18.97 -4.59
C VAL A 292 53.21 -18.73 -6.06
N LEU A 293 52.28 -17.80 -6.30
CA LEU A 293 51.87 -17.39 -7.65
C LEU A 293 52.89 -16.49 -8.35
N ALA A 294 53.77 -15.82 -7.60
CA ALA A 294 54.84 -14.98 -8.14
C ALA A 294 56.06 -15.79 -8.66
N TRP A 295 56.10 -17.11 -8.44
CA TRP A 295 57.16 -17.97 -8.98
C TRP A 295 56.90 -18.23 -10.46
N GLY A 296 57.63 -17.49 -11.31
CA GLY A 296 57.63 -17.70 -12.75
C GLY A 296 58.18 -19.08 -13.15
N PRO A 297 57.86 -19.56 -14.36
CA PRO A 297 58.11 -20.93 -14.82
C PRO A 297 59.60 -21.35 -15.00
N GLY A 298 60.56 -20.59 -14.45
CA GLY A 298 62.00 -20.81 -14.62
C GLY A 298 62.77 -21.34 -13.40
N ASN A 299 62.12 -21.59 -12.26
CA ASN A 299 62.83 -21.96 -11.02
C ASN A 299 62.73 -23.46 -10.71
N VAL A 300 63.87 -24.17 -10.77
CA VAL A 300 63.96 -25.65 -10.92
C VAL A 300 63.86 -26.42 -9.59
N ASN A 301 63.31 -25.85 -8.53
CA ASN A 301 62.99 -26.61 -7.31
C ASN A 301 61.91 -25.91 -6.47
N PRO A 302 60.62 -26.09 -6.80
CA PRO A 302 59.56 -25.73 -5.87
C PRO A 302 59.51 -26.74 -4.71
N PRO A 303 59.27 -26.31 -3.46
CA PRO A 303 58.94 -27.25 -2.38
C PRO A 303 57.68 -28.04 -2.79
N ALA A 304 57.58 -29.32 -2.46
CA ALA A 304 56.60 -30.27 -3.03
C ALA A 304 55.11 -30.07 -2.62
N THR A 305 54.70 -28.90 -2.12
CA THR A 305 53.38 -28.64 -1.52
C THR A 305 52.45 -27.55 -2.14
N PRO A 306 52.84 -26.70 -3.12
CA PRO A 306 52.01 -25.58 -3.58
C PRO A 306 50.95 -25.95 -4.63
N ILE A 307 51.17 -27.02 -5.41
CA ILE A 307 50.26 -27.41 -6.51
C ILE A 307 48.87 -27.79 -5.95
N SER A 308 48.83 -28.44 -4.79
CA SER A 308 47.58 -28.83 -4.13
C SER A 308 46.75 -27.65 -3.66
N ARG A 309 47.37 -26.53 -3.24
CA ARG A 309 46.64 -25.34 -2.77
C ARG A 309 46.03 -24.53 -3.90
N ALA A 310 46.74 -24.37 -5.02
CA ALA A 310 46.21 -23.70 -6.21
C ALA A 310 45.00 -24.45 -6.81
N ALA A 311 45.05 -25.79 -6.83
CA ALA A 311 43.93 -26.62 -7.27
C ALA A 311 42.69 -26.46 -6.36
N VAL A 312 42.88 -26.33 -5.04
CA VAL A 312 41.78 -26.08 -4.08
C VAL A 312 41.12 -24.72 -4.33
N VAL A 313 41.91 -23.67 -4.58
CA VAL A 313 41.37 -22.32 -4.87
C VAL A 313 40.61 -22.29 -6.19
N LEU A 314 41.14 -22.89 -7.26
CA LEU A 314 40.44 -22.98 -8.54
C LEU A 314 39.13 -23.78 -8.43
N SER A 315 39.15 -24.89 -7.69
CA SER A 315 37.94 -25.69 -7.40
C SER A 315 36.89 -24.89 -6.62
N ALA A 316 37.32 -24.06 -5.66
CA ALA A 316 36.41 -23.21 -4.88
C ALA A 316 35.83 -22.07 -5.73
N GLU A 317 36.65 -21.42 -6.57
CA GLU A 317 36.18 -20.39 -7.50
C GLU A 317 35.15 -20.95 -8.50
N GLN A 318 35.38 -22.16 -9.01
CA GLN A 318 34.44 -22.81 -9.91
C GLN A 318 33.12 -23.15 -9.22
N ARG A 319 33.16 -23.64 -7.97
CA ARG A 319 31.95 -23.85 -7.14
C ARG A 319 31.18 -22.55 -6.91
N ILE A 320 31.86 -21.45 -6.61
CA ILE A 320 31.21 -20.14 -6.45
C ILE A 320 30.55 -19.69 -7.77
N LYS A 321 31.24 -19.82 -8.91
CA LYS A 321 30.67 -19.46 -10.23
C LYS A 321 29.43 -20.28 -10.56
N GLU A 322 29.45 -21.58 -10.29
CA GLU A 322 28.30 -22.47 -10.48
C GLU A 322 27.15 -22.12 -9.53
N GLY A 323 27.44 -21.82 -8.26
CA GLY A 323 26.47 -21.35 -7.28
C GLY A 323 25.77 -20.06 -7.72
N VAL A 324 26.52 -19.07 -8.21
CA VAL A 324 25.96 -17.80 -8.72
C VAL A 324 25.07 -18.04 -9.95
N ARG A 325 25.48 -18.89 -10.90
CA ARG A 325 24.66 -19.23 -12.07
C ARG A 325 23.37 -19.95 -11.67
N SER A 326 23.44 -20.85 -10.69
CA SER A 326 22.28 -21.57 -10.15
C SER A 326 21.29 -20.61 -9.50
N LEU A 327 21.78 -19.69 -8.64
CA LEU A 327 20.96 -18.65 -8.04
C LEU A 327 20.30 -17.75 -9.08
N GLN A 328 21.04 -17.34 -10.11
CA GLN A 328 20.49 -16.51 -11.19
C GLN A 328 19.35 -17.22 -11.94
N LYS A 329 19.49 -18.52 -12.22
CA LYS A 329 18.42 -19.33 -12.82
C LYS A 329 17.20 -19.42 -11.91
N LYS A 330 17.38 -19.65 -10.61
CA LYS A 330 16.28 -19.68 -9.63
C LYS A 330 15.55 -18.33 -9.57
N VAL A 331 16.26 -17.22 -9.46
CA VAL A 331 15.66 -15.87 -9.43
C VAL A 331 14.83 -15.59 -10.68
N LEU A 332 15.33 -15.98 -11.87
CA LEU A 332 14.57 -15.82 -13.12
C LEU A 332 13.31 -16.70 -13.14
N SER A 333 13.41 -17.95 -12.69
CA SER A 333 12.27 -18.85 -12.56
C SER A 333 11.21 -18.28 -11.62
N HIS A 334 11.61 -17.79 -10.45
CA HIS A 334 10.72 -17.17 -9.46
C HIS A 334 10.04 -15.91 -9.99
N ARG A 335 10.78 -15.10 -10.75
CA ARG A 335 10.19 -13.92 -11.39
C ARG A 335 9.13 -14.32 -12.41
N GLN A 336 9.38 -15.36 -13.20
CA GLN A 336 8.42 -15.86 -14.19
C GLN A 336 7.15 -16.42 -13.54
N THR A 337 7.28 -17.22 -12.48
CA THR A 337 6.13 -17.74 -11.74
C THR A 337 5.32 -16.63 -11.08
N ALA A 338 5.98 -15.67 -10.43
CA ALA A 338 5.30 -14.51 -9.84
C ALA A 338 4.55 -13.68 -10.89
N THR A 339 5.13 -13.46 -12.07
CA THR A 339 4.43 -12.77 -13.16
C THR A 339 3.25 -13.57 -13.72
N ALA A 340 3.35 -14.90 -13.77
CA ALA A 340 2.26 -15.77 -14.21
C ALA A 340 1.09 -15.75 -13.21
N HIS A 341 1.37 -15.79 -11.90
CA HIS A 341 0.34 -15.66 -10.86
C HIS A 341 -0.36 -14.31 -10.91
N LEU A 342 0.40 -13.21 -11.04
CA LEU A 342 -0.19 -11.88 -11.19
C LEU A 342 -1.07 -11.77 -12.44
N ALA A 343 -0.61 -12.32 -13.57
CA ALA A 343 -1.41 -12.32 -14.80
C ALA A 343 -2.70 -13.13 -14.64
N HIS A 344 -2.64 -14.28 -13.96
CA HIS A 344 -3.82 -15.11 -13.68
C HIS A 344 -4.81 -14.37 -12.76
N SER A 345 -4.35 -13.78 -11.65
CA SER A 345 -5.21 -13.01 -10.75
C SER A 345 -5.85 -11.81 -11.44
N LEU A 346 -5.12 -11.10 -12.31
CA LEU A 346 -5.67 -10.00 -13.10
C LEU A 346 -6.74 -10.49 -14.09
N ALA A 347 -6.52 -11.62 -14.75
CA ALA A 347 -7.50 -12.23 -15.64
C ALA A 347 -8.78 -12.64 -14.91
N CYS A 348 -8.68 -13.21 -13.71
CA CYS A 348 -9.83 -13.56 -12.87
C CYS A 348 -10.64 -12.32 -12.44
N MET A 349 -10.00 -11.16 -12.27
CA MET A 349 -10.66 -9.89 -11.97
C MET A 349 -11.22 -9.17 -13.22
N GLY A 350 -11.10 -9.77 -14.42
CA GLY A 350 -11.48 -9.11 -15.67
C GLY A 350 -10.62 -7.88 -16.01
N LEU A 351 -9.47 -7.72 -15.33
CA LEU A 351 -8.56 -6.62 -15.57
C LEU A 351 -7.54 -7.04 -16.63
N LYS A 352 -7.44 -6.23 -17.70
CA LYS A 352 -6.40 -6.44 -18.71
C LYS A 352 -5.03 -6.25 -18.03
N PRO A 353 -4.12 -7.23 -18.09
CA PRO A 353 -2.79 -7.07 -17.52
C PRO A 353 -2.11 -5.85 -18.18
N PRO A 354 -1.31 -5.07 -17.42
CA PRO A 354 -0.59 -3.95 -18.00
C PRO A 354 0.25 -4.50 -19.15
N GLU A 355 -0.05 -4.06 -20.38
CA GLU A 355 0.75 -4.43 -21.54
C GLU A 355 2.18 -4.06 -21.20
N ALA A 356 3.03 -5.09 -21.11
CA ALA A 356 4.45 -4.92 -20.89
C ALA A 356 4.94 -4.06 -22.06
N SER A 357 5.01 -2.75 -21.84
CA SER A 357 5.65 -1.83 -22.76
C SER A 357 7.00 -2.45 -23.04
N PRO A 358 7.37 -2.72 -24.30
CA PRO A 358 8.64 -3.36 -24.63
C PRO A 358 9.75 -2.46 -24.12
N GLY A 359 10.16 -2.73 -22.89
CA GLY A 359 11.16 -1.98 -22.17
C GLY A 359 12.44 -2.21 -22.92
N ILE A 360 12.95 -1.12 -23.49
CA ILE A 360 14.28 -0.99 -24.07
C ILE A 360 15.25 -1.66 -23.10
N LEU A 361 15.64 -2.90 -23.42
CA LEU A 361 16.77 -3.57 -22.81
C LEU A 361 18.00 -2.78 -23.24
N HIS A 362 18.34 -1.73 -22.49
CA HIS A 362 19.67 -1.17 -22.54
C HIS A 362 20.63 -2.30 -22.14
N GLY A 363 21.28 -2.87 -23.14
CA GLY A 363 22.39 -3.78 -22.95
C GLY A 363 23.43 -3.15 -22.01
N PRO A 364 24.18 -3.98 -21.27
CA PRO A 364 25.22 -3.48 -20.39
C PRO A 364 26.16 -2.56 -21.19
N PRO A 365 26.59 -1.42 -20.62
CA PRO A 365 27.54 -0.55 -21.30
C PRO A 365 28.78 -1.39 -21.66
N ALA A 366 29.14 -1.38 -22.94
CA ALA A 366 30.39 -1.96 -23.39
C ALA A 366 31.52 -1.27 -22.61
N TYR A 367 32.16 -2.02 -21.71
CA TYR A 367 33.41 -1.59 -21.12
C TYR A 367 34.46 -1.67 -22.23
N ASP A 368 34.82 -0.50 -22.74
CA ASP A 368 35.94 -0.32 -23.64
C ASP A 368 37.21 -0.77 -22.90
N ARG A 369 37.85 -1.85 -23.39
CA ARG A 369 39.13 -2.32 -22.86
C ARG A 369 40.22 -1.45 -23.50
N SER A 370 40.64 -0.42 -22.77
CA SER A 370 41.91 0.28 -22.97
C SER A 370 42.85 -0.01 -21.81
#